data_AF-A0A423Y271-F1
#
_entry.id   AF-A0A423Y271-F1
#
_cell.length_a   1.000
_cell.length_b   1.000
_cell.length_c   1.000
_cell.angle_alpha   90.00
_cell.angle_beta   90.00
_cell.angle_gamma   90.00
#
_symmetry.space_group_name_H-M   'P 1'
#
loop_
_entity.id
_entity.type
_entity.pdbx_description
1 polymer ?
#
loop_
_entity_poly.entity_id
_entity_poly.type
_entity_poly.pdbx_seq_one_letter_code
_entity_poly.pdbx_strand_id
1 'polypeptide(L)'
;MATKPFDYQQDFDSIDFRAHPERYQVGRGEQGVLLVEPYKSEILPYWRYKDEESAKASAEKIYALFEAYREKDDFVGMDMARKFIQMGYTRARRYANYKGGKKYDADRNLNPRGNDPTKAAAAKVFKGWWDRIRADEDYLRRKKAHQEKWG
;
A
#
# COMPACT_ATOMS: atom_id res chain seq x y z
N MET A 1 -1.24 3.38 24.29
CA MET A 1 -1.14 4.82 23.93
C MET A 1 -2.09 5.09 22.77
N ALA A 2 -2.88 6.16 22.82
CA ALA A 2 -3.74 6.54 21.70
C ALA A 2 -2.85 6.92 20.51
N THR A 3 -2.98 6.22 19.38
CA THR A 3 -2.22 6.53 18.16
C THR A 3 -2.67 7.89 17.66
N LYS A 4 -1.74 8.85 17.49
CA LYS A 4 -2.05 10.15 16.88
C LYS A 4 -2.68 9.94 15.50
N PRO A 5 -3.68 10.75 15.10
CA PRO A 5 -4.25 10.68 13.76
C PRO A 5 -3.17 10.94 12.69
N PHE A 6 -3.38 10.43 11.48
CA PHE A 6 -2.45 10.68 10.37
C PHE A 6 -2.46 12.16 10.00
N ASP A 7 -1.29 12.80 10.07
CA ASP A 7 -1.15 14.23 9.77
C ASP A 7 -1.06 14.46 8.26
N TYR A 8 -2.17 14.91 7.67
CA TYR A 8 -2.24 15.30 6.26
C TYR A 8 -1.80 16.75 6.01
N GLN A 9 -1.45 17.53 7.04
CA GLN A 9 -1.01 18.92 6.91
C GLN A 9 0.51 19.03 6.70
N GLN A 10 1.25 17.93 6.77
CA GLN A 10 2.67 17.93 6.40
C GLN A 10 2.85 18.36 4.94
N ASP A 11 3.94 19.06 4.67
CA ASP A 11 4.31 19.46 3.31
C ASP A 11 4.98 18.29 2.57
N PHE A 12 4.16 17.33 2.14
CA PHE A 12 4.62 16.12 1.45
C PHE A 12 5.37 16.39 0.14
N ASP A 13 5.21 17.58 -0.45
CA ASP A 13 5.84 17.93 -1.72
C ASP A 13 7.30 18.38 -1.54
N SER A 14 7.70 18.83 -0.34
CA SER A 14 9.07 19.27 -0.05
C SER A 14 9.90 18.27 0.79
N ILE A 15 9.24 17.30 1.44
CA ILE A 15 9.91 16.34 2.34
C ILE A 15 10.40 15.11 1.55
N ASP A 16 11.71 14.87 1.58
CA ASP A 16 12.28 13.56 1.27
C ASP A 16 12.20 12.66 2.53
N PHE A 17 11.27 11.70 2.54
CA PHE A 17 11.07 10.81 3.69
C PHE A 17 12.13 9.72 3.82
N ARG A 18 13.00 9.53 2.81
CA ARG A 18 14.20 8.70 2.94
C ARG A 18 15.27 9.43 3.74
N ALA A 19 15.45 10.72 3.48
CA ALA A 19 16.37 11.56 4.25
C ALA A 19 15.83 11.91 5.65
N HIS A 20 14.51 12.03 5.77
CA HIS A 20 13.80 12.40 7.00
C HIS A 20 12.81 11.32 7.47
N PRO A 21 13.29 10.10 7.83
CA PRO A 21 12.40 9.02 8.27
C PRO A 21 11.63 9.36 9.55
N GLU A 22 12.13 10.26 10.40
CA GLU A 22 11.44 10.75 11.59
C GLU A 22 10.14 11.50 11.31
N ARG A 23 9.99 12.06 10.10
CA ARG A 23 8.76 12.71 9.65
C ARG A 23 7.72 11.70 9.17
N TYR A 24 8.14 10.46 8.87
CA TYR A 24 7.23 9.44 8.40
C TYR A 24 6.33 8.92 9.52
N GLN A 25 5.02 9.06 9.34
CA GLN A 25 4.01 8.47 10.22
C GLN A 25 3.47 7.15 9.68
N VAL A 26 3.49 6.12 10.53
CA VAL A 26 2.88 4.82 10.20
C VAL A 26 1.35 4.91 10.23
N GLY A 27 0.76 5.31 9.10
CA GLY A 27 -0.69 5.42 8.93
C GLY A 27 -1.44 4.08 8.91
N ARG A 28 -2.76 4.13 9.17
CA ARG A 28 -3.66 2.96 9.12
C ARG A 28 -3.93 2.54 7.68
N GLY A 29 -3.87 1.24 7.40
CA GLY A 29 -4.09 0.72 6.06
C GLY A 29 -3.16 1.36 5.03
N GLU A 30 -3.74 2.10 4.09
CA GLU A 30 -3.08 2.75 2.93
C GLU A 30 -2.83 4.26 3.13
N GLN A 31 -3.07 4.82 4.32
CA GLN A 31 -2.84 6.24 4.58
C GLN A 31 -1.41 6.66 4.22
N GLY A 32 -1.27 7.73 3.43
CA GLY A 32 0.02 8.27 2.96
C GLY A 32 0.65 7.55 1.76
N VAL A 33 0.08 6.45 1.26
CA VAL A 33 0.75 5.62 0.22
C VAL A 33 1.04 6.36 -1.09
N LEU A 34 0.22 7.36 -1.44
CA LEU A 34 0.41 8.20 -2.62
C LEU A 34 0.94 9.60 -2.29
N LEU A 35 1.52 9.80 -1.10
CA LEU A 35 2.04 11.10 -0.65
C LEU A 35 3.54 11.05 -0.32
N VAL A 36 4.02 9.93 0.20
CA VAL A 36 5.40 9.81 0.72
C VAL A 36 6.40 9.61 -0.42
N GLU A 37 7.20 10.64 -0.69
CA GLU A 37 8.32 10.62 -1.64
C GLU A 37 9.64 10.26 -0.95
N PRO A 38 10.61 9.66 -1.67
CA PRO A 38 10.61 9.32 -3.11
C PRO A 38 9.91 7.98 -3.43
N TYR A 39 9.45 7.26 -2.41
CA TYR A 39 8.94 5.90 -2.55
C TYR A 39 7.69 5.80 -3.43
N LYS A 40 6.79 6.79 -3.38
CA LYS A 40 5.67 6.87 -4.31
C LYS A 40 6.16 6.82 -5.76
N SER A 41 7.11 7.68 -6.12
CA SER A 41 7.66 7.76 -7.47
C SER A 41 8.41 6.51 -7.90
N GLU A 42 9.07 5.82 -6.97
CA GLU A 42 9.79 4.58 -7.24
C GLU A 42 8.85 3.37 -7.45
N ILE A 43 7.76 3.29 -6.69
CA ILE A 43 6.88 2.10 -6.64
C ILE A 43 5.71 2.22 -7.63
N LEU A 44 5.09 3.40 -7.73
CA LEU A 44 3.88 3.63 -8.54
C LEU A 44 4.00 3.22 -10.02
N PRO A 45 5.14 3.40 -10.71
CA PRO A 45 5.29 2.98 -12.11
C PRO A 45 5.01 1.49 -12.34
N TYR A 46 5.29 0.64 -11.35
CA TYR A 46 5.11 -0.82 -11.41
C TYR A 46 3.74 -1.29 -10.94
N TRP A 47 2.92 -0.40 -10.37
CA TRP A 47 1.67 -0.77 -9.73
C TRP A 47 0.54 -0.96 -10.75
N ARG A 48 0.13 -2.20 -11.02
CA ARG A 48 -0.85 -2.60 -12.04
C ARG A 48 -1.73 -3.75 -11.55
N TYR A 49 -3.01 -3.74 -11.94
CA TYR A 49 -4.01 -4.75 -11.53
C TYR A 49 -5.10 -4.92 -12.60
N LYS A 50 -4.72 -4.84 -13.88
CA LYS A 50 -5.68 -4.96 -14.99
C LYS A 50 -6.32 -6.36 -14.98
N ASP A 51 -5.50 -7.38 -14.76
CA ASP A 51 -5.78 -8.80 -14.81
C ASP A 51 -4.80 -9.55 -13.88
N GLU A 52 -4.91 -10.88 -13.83
CA GLU A 52 -4.06 -11.71 -12.97
C GLU A 52 -2.57 -11.61 -13.33
N GLU A 53 -2.24 -11.62 -14.62
CA GLU A 53 -0.87 -11.57 -15.11
C GLU A 53 -0.18 -10.25 -14.74
N SER A 54 -0.82 -9.11 -15.04
CA SER A 54 -0.30 -7.81 -14.65
C SER A 54 -0.22 -7.63 -13.13
N ALA A 55 -1.13 -8.24 -12.36
CA ALA A 55 -1.07 -8.24 -10.90
C ALA A 55 0.10 -9.07 -10.35
N LYS A 56 0.45 -10.21 -10.98
CA LYS A 56 1.62 -11.03 -10.60
C LYS A 56 2.90 -10.24 -10.81
N ALA A 57 3.12 -9.74 -12.04
CA ALA A 57 4.29 -8.95 -12.37
C ALA A 57 4.41 -7.69 -11.47
N SER A 58 3.28 -7.03 -11.21
CA SER A 58 3.24 -5.87 -10.31
C SER A 58 3.62 -6.23 -8.88
N ALA A 59 2.99 -7.24 -8.29
CA ALA A 59 3.23 -7.62 -6.90
C ALA A 59 4.64 -8.16 -6.69
N GLU A 60 5.17 -8.97 -7.62
CA GLU A 60 6.54 -9.46 -7.60
C GLU A 60 7.55 -8.31 -7.66
N LYS A 61 7.35 -7.32 -8.54
CA LYS A 61 8.24 -6.18 -8.66
C LYS A 61 8.22 -5.30 -7.40
N ILE A 62 7.04 -5.07 -6.82
CA ILE A 62 6.90 -4.29 -5.58
C ILE A 62 7.49 -5.06 -4.40
N TYR A 63 7.36 -6.38 -4.36
CA TYR A 63 8.00 -7.21 -3.34
C TYR A 63 9.53 -7.19 -3.47
N ALA A 64 10.06 -7.20 -4.70
CA ALA A 64 11.50 -7.01 -4.90
C ALA A 64 11.99 -5.64 -4.40
N LEU A 65 11.21 -4.57 -4.58
CA LEU A 65 11.51 -3.27 -3.98
C LEU A 65 11.46 -3.33 -2.44
N PHE A 66 10.47 -4.01 -1.86
CA PHE A 66 10.39 -4.23 -0.41
C PHE A 66 11.66 -4.90 0.14
N GLU A 67 12.15 -5.96 -0.50
CA GLU A 67 13.40 -6.62 -0.12
C GLU A 67 14.62 -5.71 -0.32
N ALA A 68 14.69 -4.94 -1.42
CA ALA A 68 15.77 -3.99 -1.65
C ALA A 68 15.80 -2.85 -0.60
N TYR A 69 14.65 -2.41 -0.10
CA TYR A 69 14.58 -1.46 1.02
C TYR A 69 15.03 -2.13 2.33
N ARG A 70 14.63 -3.39 2.57
CA ARG A 70 15.09 -4.17 3.74
C ARG A 70 16.62 -4.27 3.78
N GLU A 71 17.26 -4.63 2.66
CA GLU A 71 18.71 -4.75 2.57
C GLU A 71 19.45 -3.44 2.89
N LYS A 72 18.79 -2.30 2.66
CA LYS A 72 19.29 -0.95 2.93
C LYS A 72 18.91 -0.41 4.31
N ASP A 73 18.31 -1.23 5.16
CA ASP A 73 17.77 -0.84 6.47
C ASP A 73 16.67 0.25 6.39
N ASP A 74 16.01 0.38 5.23
CA ASP A 74 15.04 1.43 4.94
C ASP A 74 13.61 0.98 5.26
N PHE A 75 13.18 1.23 6.51
CA PHE A 75 11.82 0.87 6.94
C PHE A 75 10.72 1.65 6.20
N VAL A 76 10.92 2.93 5.88
CA VAL A 76 9.88 3.75 5.23
C VAL A 76 9.56 3.19 3.85
N GLY A 77 10.60 2.81 3.09
CA GLY A 77 10.45 2.13 1.81
C GLY A 77 9.76 0.78 1.93
N MET A 78 10.13 -0.04 2.93
CA MET A 78 9.43 -1.30 3.21
C MET A 78 7.93 -1.07 3.46
N ASP A 79 7.58 -0.09 4.30
CA ASP A 79 6.19 0.18 4.62
C ASP A 79 5.40 0.73 3.42
N MET A 80 6.03 1.55 2.57
CA MET A 80 5.42 2.01 1.33
C MET A 80 5.15 0.85 0.37
N ALA A 81 6.12 -0.03 0.13
CA ALA A 81 5.92 -1.20 -0.72
C ALA A 81 4.79 -2.11 -0.20
N ARG A 82 4.73 -2.34 1.12
CA ARG A 82 3.63 -3.06 1.78
C ARG A 82 2.28 -2.38 1.52
N LYS A 83 2.20 -1.06 1.66
CA LYS A 83 0.97 -0.28 1.42
C LYS A 83 0.53 -0.30 -0.05
N PHE A 84 1.47 -0.27 -1.00
CA PHE A 84 1.15 -0.42 -2.43
C PHE A 84 0.58 -1.81 -2.74
N ILE A 85 1.14 -2.88 -2.16
CA ILE A 85 0.58 -4.23 -2.27
C ILE A 85 -0.83 -4.30 -1.68
N GLN A 86 -1.04 -3.71 -0.50
CA GLN A 86 -2.38 -3.60 0.11
C GLN A 86 -3.36 -2.85 -0.80
N MET A 87 -2.96 -1.70 -1.35
CA MET A 87 -3.75 -0.90 -2.28
C MET A 87 -4.09 -1.69 -3.55
N GLY A 88 -3.17 -2.54 -4.03
CA GLY A 88 -3.40 -3.50 -5.11
C GLY A 88 -4.58 -4.43 -4.78
N TYR A 89 -4.56 -5.04 -3.60
CA TYR A 89 -5.65 -5.91 -3.14
C TYR A 89 -6.98 -5.16 -3.02
N THR A 90 -7.01 -4.03 -2.33
CA THR A 90 -8.27 -3.32 -2.05
C THR A 90 -8.89 -2.73 -3.31
N ARG A 91 -8.09 -2.14 -4.21
CA ARG A 91 -8.59 -1.60 -5.48
C ARG A 91 -9.02 -2.71 -6.44
N ALA A 92 -8.24 -3.78 -6.61
CA ALA A 92 -8.66 -4.91 -7.42
C ALA A 92 -9.96 -5.53 -6.90
N ARG A 93 -10.07 -5.74 -5.57
CA ARG A 93 -11.30 -6.28 -4.96
C ARG A 93 -12.49 -5.34 -5.12
N ARG A 94 -12.27 -4.02 -5.02
CA ARG A 94 -13.33 -3.03 -5.26
C ARG A 94 -13.85 -3.07 -6.69
N TYR A 95 -12.95 -3.22 -7.67
CA TYR A 95 -13.33 -3.35 -9.08
C TYR A 95 -13.97 -4.71 -9.39
N ALA A 96 -13.61 -5.77 -8.64
CA ALA A 96 -14.30 -7.06 -8.73
C ALA A 96 -15.76 -6.94 -8.25
N ASN A 97 -15.95 -6.27 -7.11
CA ASN A 97 -17.25 -6.11 -6.49
C ASN A 97 -18.17 -5.10 -7.19
N TYR A 98 -17.61 -4.07 -7.84
CA TYR A 98 -18.41 -2.97 -8.39
C TYR A 98 -17.86 -2.56 -9.76
N LYS A 99 -18.74 -2.51 -10.78
CA LYS A 99 -18.39 -2.11 -12.14
C LYS A 99 -17.71 -0.74 -12.14
N GLY A 100 -16.52 -0.65 -12.75
CA GLY A 100 -15.70 0.57 -12.75
C GLY A 100 -15.22 1.04 -11.36
N GLY A 101 -15.30 0.19 -10.33
CA GLY A 101 -14.94 0.52 -8.96
C GLY A 101 -15.92 1.47 -8.25
N LYS A 102 -17.05 1.80 -8.86
CA LYS A 102 -18.04 2.74 -8.29
C LYS A 102 -18.98 2.01 -7.33
N LYS A 103 -18.69 2.10 -6.03
CA LYS A 103 -19.51 1.49 -4.97
C LYS A 103 -20.87 2.19 -4.81
N TYR A 104 -20.90 3.50 -4.98
CA TYR A 104 -22.09 4.33 -4.86
C TYR A 104 -22.38 5.00 -6.20
N ASP A 105 -23.66 5.22 -6.48
CA ASP A 105 -24.13 6.06 -7.59
C ASP A 105 -24.11 7.56 -7.21
N ALA A 106 -24.66 8.42 -8.09
CA ALA A 106 -24.69 9.86 -7.89
C ALA A 106 -25.55 10.27 -6.67
N ASP A 107 -26.59 9.49 -6.37
CA ASP A 107 -27.54 9.72 -5.27
C ASP A 107 -27.09 9.05 -3.96
N ARG A 108 -25.87 8.49 -3.94
CA ARG A 108 -25.25 7.76 -2.82
C ARG A 108 -25.95 6.43 -2.48
N ASN A 109 -26.74 5.87 -3.39
CA ASN A 109 -27.24 4.51 -3.25
C ASN A 109 -26.14 3.51 -3.58
N LEU A 110 -26.21 2.32 -2.96
CA LEU A 110 -25.23 1.27 -3.18
C LEU A 110 -25.47 0.59 -4.54
N ASN A 111 -24.44 0.56 -5.38
CA ASN A 111 -24.50 -0.20 -6.63
C ASN A 111 -24.57 -1.71 -6.37
N PRO A 112 -25.20 -2.49 -7.27
CA PRO A 112 -25.23 -3.94 -7.17
C PRO A 112 -23.82 -4.51 -7.05
N ARG A 113 -23.65 -5.43 -6.07
CA ARG A 113 -22.39 -6.11 -5.86
C ARG A 113 -22.26 -7.27 -6.85
N GLY A 114 -21.24 -7.22 -7.69
CA GLY A 114 -20.82 -8.30 -8.58
C GLY A 114 -19.60 -9.05 -8.06
N ASN A 115 -18.96 -9.80 -8.96
CA ASN A 115 -17.69 -10.46 -8.73
C ASN A 115 -16.98 -10.71 -10.07
N ASP A 116 -16.48 -9.65 -10.71
CA ASP A 116 -15.70 -9.78 -11.95
C ASP A 116 -14.51 -10.74 -11.71
N PRO A 117 -14.43 -11.88 -12.44
CA PRO A 117 -13.47 -12.92 -12.16
C PRO A 117 -12.02 -12.47 -12.44
N THR A 118 -11.81 -11.63 -13.44
CA THR A 118 -10.48 -11.09 -13.80
C THR A 118 -9.94 -10.21 -12.67
N LYS A 119 -10.77 -9.33 -12.12
CA LYS A 119 -10.39 -8.47 -10.99
C LYS A 119 -10.31 -9.25 -9.68
N ALA A 120 -11.15 -10.27 -9.49
CA ALA A 120 -11.08 -11.14 -8.34
C ALA A 120 -9.77 -11.95 -8.31
N ALA A 121 -9.30 -12.43 -9.46
CA ALA A 121 -8.02 -13.11 -9.61
C ALA A 121 -6.84 -12.17 -9.31
N ALA A 122 -6.83 -10.95 -9.89
CA ALA A 122 -5.84 -9.92 -9.56
C ALA A 122 -5.81 -9.60 -8.05
N ALA A 123 -6.98 -9.47 -7.41
CA ALA A 123 -7.07 -9.25 -5.97
C ALA A 123 -6.50 -10.42 -5.16
N LYS A 124 -6.70 -11.67 -5.60
CA LYS A 124 -6.14 -12.85 -4.93
C LYS A 124 -4.61 -12.84 -4.94
N VAL A 125 -4.00 -12.41 -6.03
CA VAL A 125 -2.53 -12.27 -6.13
C VAL A 125 -1.99 -11.29 -5.09
N PHE A 126 -2.50 -10.05 -5.08
CA PHE A 126 -2.06 -9.05 -4.09
C PHE A 126 -2.36 -9.47 -2.65
N LYS A 127 -3.47 -10.18 -2.41
CA LYS A 127 -3.81 -10.69 -1.08
C LYS A 127 -2.76 -11.65 -0.55
N GLY A 128 -2.27 -12.57 -1.38
CA GLY A 128 -1.21 -13.52 -1.00
C GLY A 128 0.08 -12.81 -0.57
N TRP A 129 0.55 -11.86 -1.38
CA TRP A 129 1.73 -11.05 -1.05
C TRP A 129 1.52 -10.17 0.19
N TRP A 130 0.32 -9.59 0.33
CA TRP A 130 -0.01 -8.78 1.49
C TRP A 130 0.02 -9.59 2.78
N ASP A 131 -0.54 -10.81 2.75
CA ASP A 131 -0.53 -11.71 3.91
C ASP A 131 0.87 -12.16 4.28
N ARG A 132 1.71 -12.46 3.29
CA ARG A 132 3.14 -12.73 3.51
C ARG A 132 3.84 -11.59 4.23
N ILE A 133 3.75 -10.35 3.73
CA ILE A 133 4.41 -9.20 4.36
C ILE A 133 3.83 -8.91 5.74
N ARG A 134 2.53 -9.12 5.95
CA ARG A 134 1.90 -8.91 7.27
C ARG A 134 2.36 -9.90 8.33
N ALA A 135 2.81 -11.08 7.93
CA ALA A 135 3.38 -12.09 8.80
C ALA A 135 4.91 -11.97 8.93
N ASP A 136 5.53 -11.02 8.24
CA ASP A 136 6.98 -10.85 8.23
C ASP A 136 7.49 -10.26 9.55
N GLU A 137 8.23 -11.06 10.30
CA GLU A 137 8.69 -10.72 11.65
C GLU A 137 9.66 -9.54 11.67
N ASP A 138 10.56 -9.44 10.67
CA ASP A 138 11.51 -8.34 10.55
C ASP A 138 10.79 -7.01 10.30
N TYR A 139 9.86 -6.97 9.36
CA TYR A 139 9.02 -5.81 9.11
C TYR A 139 8.20 -5.41 10.34
N LEU A 140 7.60 -6.37 11.06
CA LEU A 140 6.85 -6.10 12.29
C LEU A 140 7.74 -5.49 13.37
N ARG A 141 8.96 -6.01 13.54
CA ARG A 141 9.96 -5.47 14.48
C ARG A 141 10.36 -4.04 14.11
N ARG A 142 10.70 -3.79 12.84
CA ARG A 142 11.10 -2.46 12.33
C ARG A 142 9.97 -1.45 12.48
N LYS A 143 8.74 -1.85 12.13
CA LYS A 143 7.55 -1.02 12.33
C LYS A 143 7.35 -0.63 13.79
N LYS A 144 7.45 -1.59 14.70
CA LYS A 144 7.34 -1.33 16.14
C LYS A 144 8.41 -0.34 16.60
N ALA A 145 9.67 -0.57 16.22
CA ALA A 145 10.78 0.32 16.57
C ALA A 145 10.59 1.75 16.04
N HIS A 146 10.14 1.91 14.79
CA HIS A 146 9.82 3.23 14.22
C HIS A 146 8.73 3.95 15.00
N GLN A 147 7.64 3.24 15.32
CA GLN A 147 6.52 3.79 16.08
C GLN A 147 6.91 4.14 17.53
N GLU A 148 7.78 3.37 18.17
CA GLU A 148 8.30 3.67 19.51
C GLU A 148 9.23 4.89 19.49
N LYS A 149 10.00 5.06 18.43
CA LYS A 149 10.97 6.16 18.30
C LYS A 149 10.32 7.49 17.91
N TRP A 150 9.30 7.47 17.04
CA TRP A 150 8.76 8.68 16.40
C TRP A 150 7.22 8.77 16.35
N GLY A 151 6.49 7.79 16.88
CA GLY A 151 5.02 7.67 16.77
C GLY A 151 4.14 8.50 17.71
#